data_AF-A0A1U7S4H1-F1
#
_entry.id   AF-A0A1U7S4H1-F1
#
_cell.length_a   1.000
_cell.length_b   1.000
_cell.length_c   1.000
_cell.angle_alpha   90.00
_cell.angle_beta   90.00
_cell.angle_gamma   90.00
#
_symmetry.space_group_name_H-M   'P 1'
#
loop_
_entity.id
_entity.type
_entity.pdbx_description
1 polymer ?
#
loop_
_entity_poly.entity_id
_entity_poly.type
_entity_poly.pdbx_seq_one_letter_code
_entity_poly.pdbx_strand_id
1 'polypeptide(L)'
;VELERKLESATKSKLHYKQQWARALKELARLKQREQENAMARLKKQQQELEHMRLRYLAAEEKELGKTERQELEDIRNELNRLKQQDDKKQLQDSGDASFGRMGGLQARQLNESMDDYLARLIEERDTLLRTGVYNHEDHIVSELDRQIGEALAKRSSSK
;
A
#
# COMPACT_ATOMS: atom_id res chain seq x y z
N VAL A 1 -62.13 62.12 -12.18
CA VAL A 1 -61.41 62.42 -10.92
C VAL A 1 -61.26 61.19 -10.00
N GLU A 2 -62.32 60.61 -9.41
CA GLU A 2 -62.14 59.48 -8.47
C GLU A 2 -61.59 58.19 -9.11
N LEU A 3 -62.07 57.86 -10.31
CA LEU A 3 -61.60 56.69 -11.06
C LEU A 3 -60.12 56.81 -11.44
N GLU A 4 -59.66 58.00 -11.82
CA GLU A 4 -58.26 58.28 -12.14
C GLU A 4 -57.38 58.10 -10.90
N ARG A 5 -57.82 58.59 -9.74
CA ARG A 5 -57.12 58.39 -8.46
C ARG A 5 -57.02 56.90 -8.08
N LYS A 6 -58.09 56.13 -8.27
CA LYS A 6 -58.08 54.67 -8.04
C LYS A 6 -57.15 53.95 -9.02
N LEU A 7 -57.15 54.36 -10.29
CA LEU A 7 -56.26 53.80 -11.32
C LEU A 7 -54.78 54.07 -11.00
N GLU A 8 -54.45 55.30 -10.61
CA GLU A 8 -53.09 55.64 -10.19
C GLU A 8 -52.65 54.86 -8.95
N SER A 9 -53.53 54.74 -7.95
CA SER A 9 -53.25 53.95 -6.74
C SER A 9 -53.02 52.48 -7.08
N ALA A 10 -53.88 51.86 -7.88
CA ALA A 10 -53.73 50.47 -8.31
C ALA A 10 -52.44 50.25 -9.11
N THR A 11 -52.07 51.21 -9.97
CA THR A 11 -50.83 51.14 -10.77
C THR A 11 -49.59 51.20 -9.88
N LYS A 12 -49.58 52.12 -8.89
CA LYS A 12 -48.50 52.24 -7.90
C LYS A 12 -48.38 50.97 -7.05
N SER A 13 -49.48 50.44 -6.54
CA SER A 13 -49.48 49.21 -5.75
C SER A 13 -49.03 47.99 -6.56
N LYS A 14 -49.47 47.85 -7.81
CA LYS A 14 -49.01 46.78 -8.72
C LYS A 14 -47.50 46.85 -8.94
N LEU A 15 -46.96 48.04 -9.21
CA LEU A 15 -45.52 48.23 -9.39
C LEU A 15 -44.76 47.87 -8.10
N HIS A 16 -45.26 48.32 -6.96
CA HIS A 16 -44.68 48.05 -5.65
C HIS A 16 -44.59 46.55 -5.37
N TYR A 17 -45.70 45.82 -5.49
CA TYR A 17 -45.70 44.38 -5.26
C TYR A 17 -44.87 43.61 -6.28
N LYS A 18 -44.83 44.04 -7.55
CA LYS A 18 -43.93 43.44 -8.54
C LYS A 18 -42.45 43.60 -8.14
N GLN A 19 -42.06 44.76 -7.62
CA GLN A 19 -40.70 45.01 -7.14
C GLN A 19 -40.39 44.19 -5.90
N GLN A 20 -41.31 44.14 -4.92
CA GLN A 20 -41.15 43.31 -3.73
C GLN A 20 -41.01 41.83 -4.09
N TRP A 21 -41.87 41.33 -4.98
CA TRP A 21 -41.81 39.96 -5.47
C TRP A 21 -40.48 39.64 -6.14
N ALA A 22 -40.00 40.53 -7.01
CA ALA A 22 -38.70 40.38 -7.66
C ALA A 22 -37.53 40.38 -6.65
N ARG A 23 -37.61 41.19 -5.58
CA ARG A 23 -36.61 41.19 -4.50
C ARG A 23 -36.68 39.88 -3.70
N ALA A 24 -37.87 39.44 -3.31
CA ALA A 24 -38.07 38.20 -2.57
C ALA A 24 -37.55 36.98 -3.35
N LEU A 25 -37.80 36.91 -4.67
CA LEU A 25 -37.25 35.85 -5.53
C LEU A 25 -35.71 35.84 -5.56
N LYS A 26 -35.08 37.02 -5.64
CA LYS A 26 -33.61 37.13 -5.61
C LYS A 26 -33.04 36.68 -4.27
N GLU A 27 -33.66 37.09 -3.17
CA GLU A 27 -33.24 36.67 -1.83
C GLU A 27 -33.44 35.17 -1.61
N LEU A 28 -34.56 34.60 -2.08
CA LEU A 28 -34.78 33.16 -2.03
C LEU A 28 -33.70 32.39 -2.80
N ALA A 29 -33.34 32.84 -4.02
CA ALA A 29 -32.27 32.24 -4.81
C ALA A 29 -30.91 32.30 -4.07
N ARG A 30 -30.58 33.44 -3.45
CA ARG A 30 -29.37 33.60 -2.64
C ARG A 30 -29.35 32.70 -1.42
N LEU A 31 -30.48 32.57 -0.72
CA LEU A 31 -30.60 31.69 0.44
C LEU A 31 -30.40 30.23 0.04
N LYS A 32 -31.05 29.79 -1.03
CA LYS A 32 -30.88 28.42 -1.56
C LYS A 32 -29.43 28.13 -1.96
N GLN A 33 -28.78 29.08 -2.65
CA GLN A 33 -27.37 28.95 -3.02
C GLN A 33 -26.47 28.81 -1.79
N ARG A 34 -26.62 29.70 -0.79
CA ARG A 34 -25.85 29.64 0.45
C ARG A 34 -26.07 28.35 1.22
N GLU A 35 -27.31 27.85 1.25
CA GLU A 35 -27.63 26.58 1.90
C GLU A 35 -26.93 25.41 1.20
N GLN A 36 -26.93 25.39 -0.13
CA GLN A 36 -26.21 24.39 -0.92
C GLN A 36 -24.70 24.46 -0.68
N GLU A 37 -24.11 25.65 -0.70
CA GLU A 37 -22.68 25.86 -0.40
C GLU A 37 -22.33 25.38 1.01
N ASN A 38 -23.15 25.71 2.01
CA ASN A 38 -22.96 25.25 3.38
C ASN A 38 -23.09 23.72 3.51
N ALA A 39 -24.02 23.09 2.80
CA ALA A 39 -24.15 21.64 2.77
C ALA A 39 -22.91 20.97 2.17
N MET A 40 -22.40 21.49 1.05
CA MET A 40 -21.16 21.00 0.43
C MET A 40 -19.95 21.19 1.34
N ALA A 41 -19.83 22.34 2.02
CA ALA A 41 -18.74 22.60 2.96
C ALA A 41 -18.78 21.61 4.16
N ARG A 42 -19.96 21.33 4.71
CA ARG A 42 -20.13 20.33 5.77
C ARG A 42 -19.75 18.93 5.30
N LEU A 43 -20.20 18.53 4.12
CA LEU A 43 -19.88 17.22 3.55
C LEU A 43 -18.36 17.07 3.34
N LYS A 44 -17.70 18.09 2.79
CA LYS A 44 -16.25 18.09 2.59
C LYS A 44 -15.50 17.96 3.92
N LYS A 45 -15.96 18.66 4.96
CA LYS A 45 -15.37 18.54 6.31
C LYS A 45 -15.51 17.12 6.86
N GLN A 46 -16.69 16.52 6.73
CA GLN A 46 -16.91 15.13 7.15
C GLN A 46 -16.04 14.13 6.39
N GLN A 47 -15.86 14.33 5.08
CA GLN A 47 -14.94 13.52 4.26
C GLN A 47 -13.50 13.62 4.77
N GLN A 48 -13.01 14.83 5.04
CA GLN A 48 -11.67 15.05 5.57
C GLN A 48 -11.47 14.43 6.95
N GLU A 49 -12.46 14.55 7.85
CA GLU A 49 -12.41 13.91 9.17
C GLU A 49 -12.35 12.38 9.06
N LEU A 50 -13.10 11.80 8.12
CA LEU A 50 -13.10 10.36 7.86
C LEU A 50 -11.78 9.88 7.26
N GLU A 51 -11.23 10.60 6.29
CA GLU A 51 -9.91 10.31 5.72
C GLU A 51 -8.81 10.38 6.79
N HIS A 52 -8.86 11.40 7.65
CA HIS A 52 -7.92 11.53 8.76
C HIS A 52 -8.03 10.38 9.76
N MET A 53 -9.26 9.92 10.05
CA MET A 53 -9.47 8.76 10.91
C MET A 53 -8.94 7.47 10.26
N ARG A 54 -9.20 7.27 8.97
CA ARG A 54 -8.68 6.13 8.19
C ARG A 54 -7.17 6.09 8.19
N LEU A 55 -6.51 7.23 7.98
CA LEU A 55 -5.06 7.33 8.01
C LEU A 55 -4.49 6.97 9.38
N ARG A 56 -5.12 7.43 10.46
CA ARG A 56 -4.74 7.08 11.83
C ARG A 56 -4.88 5.60 12.12
N TYR A 57 -5.95 4.98 11.63
CA TYR A 57 -6.17 3.54 11.79
C TYR A 57 -5.07 2.74 11.08
N LEU A 58 -4.79 3.05 9.81
CA LEU A 58 -3.72 2.39 9.04
C LEU A 58 -2.35 2.56 9.71
N ALA A 59 -2.00 3.78 10.13
CA ALA A 59 -0.74 4.03 10.81
C ALA A 59 -0.64 3.29 12.17
N ALA A 60 -1.75 3.12 12.87
CA ALA A 60 -1.79 2.33 14.10
C ALA A 60 -1.62 0.83 13.82
N GLU A 61 -2.30 0.31 12.80
CA GLU A 61 -2.21 -1.08 12.36
C GLU A 61 -0.79 -1.44 11.90
N GLU A 62 -0.18 -0.62 11.03
CA GLU A 62 1.21 -0.79 10.59
C GLU A 62 2.20 -0.75 11.76
N LYS A 63 1.95 0.10 12.76
CA LYS A 63 2.80 0.19 13.95
C LYS A 63 2.70 -1.08 14.81
N GLU A 64 1.50 -1.63 14.98
CA GLU A 64 1.33 -2.88 15.74
C GLU A 64 1.94 -4.07 14.99
N LEU A 65 1.74 -4.18 13.68
CA LEU A 65 2.39 -5.19 12.84
C LEU A 65 3.92 -5.07 12.90
N GLY A 66 4.45 -3.84 12.80
CA GLY A 66 5.89 -3.62 12.92
C GLY A 66 6.45 -3.95 14.31
N LYS A 67 5.63 -3.91 15.37
CA LYS A 67 6.05 -4.38 16.71
C LYS A 67 6.05 -5.91 16.79
N THR A 68 5.02 -6.57 16.24
CA THR A 68 4.96 -8.04 16.24
C THR A 68 6.10 -8.62 15.43
N GLU A 69 6.38 -8.09 14.24
CA GLU A 69 7.52 -8.51 13.42
C GLU A 69 8.86 -8.30 14.13
N ARG A 70 9.05 -7.16 14.82
CA ARG A 70 10.26 -6.92 15.62
C ARG A 70 10.42 -7.92 16.76
N GLN A 71 9.32 -8.26 17.44
CA GLN A 71 9.33 -9.26 18.50
C GLN A 71 9.69 -10.65 17.95
N GLU A 72 9.09 -11.06 16.83
CA GLU A 72 9.39 -12.32 16.17
C GLU A 72 10.86 -12.40 15.73
N LEU A 73 11.41 -11.31 15.17
CA LEU A 73 12.83 -11.25 14.81
C LEU A 73 13.75 -11.35 16.04
N GLU A 74 13.34 -10.76 17.16
CA GLU A 74 14.07 -10.88 18.43
C GLU A 74 14.02 -12.31 18.97
N ASP A 75 12.86 -12.96 18.90
CA ASP A 75 12.67 -14.36 19.29
C ASP A 75 13.51 -15.32 18.42
N ILE A 76 13.50 -15.13 17.08
CA ILE A 76 14.34 -15.89 16.13
C ILE A 76 15.81 -15.67 16.45
N ARG A 77 16.24 -14.43 16.71
CA ARG A 77 17.62 -14.11 17.07
C ARG A 77 18.04 -14.80 18.36
N ASN A 78 17.16 -14.85 19.36
CA ASN A 78 17.41 -15.52 20.62
C ASN A 78 17.53 -17.03 20.44
N GLU A 79 16.66 -17.64 19.63
CA GLU A 79 16.73 -19.07 19.31
C GLU A 79 17.99 -19.43 18.51
N LEU A 80 18.38 -18.60 17.53
CA LEU A 80 19.64 -18.74 16.80
C LEU A 80 20.86 -18.68 17.72
N ASN A 81 20.87 -17.73 18.66
CA ASN A 81 21.94 -17.63 19.66
C ASN A 81 21.98 -18.88 20.57
N ARG A 82 20.82 -19.42 20.95
CA ARG A 82 20.72 -20.63 21.77
C ARG A 82 21.21 -21.87 21.02
N LEU A 83 20.81 -22.04 19.77
CA LEU A 83 21.28 -23.14 18.91
C LEU A 83 22.79 -23.04 18.68
N LYS A 84 23.31 -21.85 18.40
CA LYS A 84 24.75 -21.61 18.26
C LYS A 84 25.53 -22.00 19.51
N GLN A 85 25.05 -21.64 20.71
CA GLN A 85 25.68 -22.06 21.97
C GLN A 85 25.63 -23.58 22.18
N GLN A 86 24.57 -24.26 21.74
CA GLN A 86 24.48 -25.72 21.80
C GLN A 86 25.46 -26.38 20.82
N ASP A 87 25.57 -25.85 19.61
CA ASP A 87 26.52 -26.33 18.61
C ASP A 87 27.97 -26.09 19.05
N ASP A 88 28.29 -24.93 19.63
CA ASP A 88 29.62 -24.65 20.19
C ASP A 88 29.96 -25.64 21.32
N LYS A 89 29.00 -25.94 22.20
CA LYS A 89 29.16 -26.98 23.24
C LYS A 89 29.32 -28.39 22.65
N LYS A 90 28.57 -28.74 21.61
CA LYS A 90 28.69 -30.04 20.92
C LYS A 90 30.02 -30.17 20.19
N GLN A 91 30.48 -29.13 19.50
CA GLN A 91 31.79 -29.12 18.83
C GLN A 91 32.95 -29.25 19.82
N LEU A 92 32.84 -28.67 21.02
CA LEU A 92 33.80 -28.89 22.11
C LEU A 92 33.80 -30.33 22.64
N GLN A 93 32.68 -31.05 22.55
CA GLN A 93 32.59 -32.48 22.90
C GLN A 93 33.01 -33.41 21.75
N ASP A 94 32.75 -33.02 20.51
CA ASP A 94 33.03 -33.81 19.29
C ASP A 94 34.46 -33.61 18.75
N SER A 95 35.22 -32.67 19.32
CA SER A 95 36.67 -32.50 19.06
C SER A 95 37.53 -33.68 19.52
N GLY A 96 36.92 -34.74 20.06
CA GLY A 96 37.56 -36.03 20.32
C GLY A 96 37.57 -37.00 19.13
N ASP A 97 36.74 -36.84 18.08
CA ASP A 97 36.56 -37.91 17.08
C ASP A 97 36.01 -37.44 15.70
N ALA A 98 36.70 -36.58 14.94
CA ALA A 98 36.27 -36.30 13.55
C ALA A 98 37.38 -35.77 12.62
N SER A 99 38.35 -36.62 12.29
CA SER A 99 39.48 -36.28 11.40
C SER A 99 39.28 -36.63 9.90
N PHE A 100 38.14 -37.19 9.47
CA PHE A 100 38.06 -37.86 8.15
C PHE A 100 37.03 -37.33 7.13
N GLY A 101 36.17 -36.36 7.45
CA GLY A 101 35.03 -35.98 6.58
C GLY A 101 35.09 -34.64 5.84
N ARG A 102 36.08 -33.77 6.08
CA ARG A 102 35.98 -32.33 5.75
C ARG A 102 36.11 -31.95 4.26
N MET A 103 36.66 -32.80 3.40
CA MET A 103 37.03 -32.37 2.04
C MET A 103 35.84 -32.42 1.04
N GLY A 104 34.87 -33.33 1.22
CA GLY A 104 33.71 -33.46 0.33
C GLY A 104 32.62 -32.39 0.53
N GLY A 105 32.45 -31.90 1.76
CA GLY A 105 31.42 -30.90 2.09
C GLY A 105 31.72 -29.47 1.60
N LEU A 106 33.00 -29.11 1.46
CA LEU A 106 33.41 -27.78 1.00
C LEU A 106 33.12 -27.57 -0.49
N GLN A 107 33.30 -28.61 -1.31
CA GLN A 107 33.11 -28.54 -2.76
C GLN A 107 31.62 -28.56 -3.15
N ALA A 108 30.80 -29.35 -2.45
CA ALA A 108 29.34 -29.32 -2.60
C ALA A 108 28.73 -27.98 -2.16
N ARG A 109 29.33 -27.32 -1.15
CA ARG A 109 28.90 -26.01 -0.68
C ARG A 109 29.20 -24.89 -1.69
N GLN A 110 30.39 -24.90 -2.30
CA GLN A 110 30.75 -23.93 -3.35
C GLN A 110 29.91 -24.07 -4.63
N LEU A 111 29.54 -25.30 -5.02
CA LEU A 111 28.68 -25.53 -6.20
C LEU A 111 27.23 -25.09 -5.96
N ASN A 112 26.73 -25.22 -4.73
CA ASN A 112 25.40 -24.72 -4.38
C ASN A 112 25.38 -23.19 -4.30
N GLU A 113 26.45 -22.57 -3.77
CA GLU A 113 26.56 -21.11 -3.67
C GLU A 113 26.63 -20.44 -5.06
N SER A 114 27.35 -21.02 -6.01
CA SER A 114 27.38 -20.52 -7.39
C SER A 114 26.06 -20.72 -8.15
N MET A 115 25.30 -21.76 -7.81
CA MET A 115 23.96 -22.00 -8.36
C MET A 115 22.92 -21.02 -7.78
N ASP A 116 23.03 -20.70 -6.49
CA ASP A 116 22.20 -19.71 -5.82
C ASP A 116 22.49 -18.28 -6.36
N ASP A 117 23.76 -17.94 -6.64
CA ASP A 117 24.15 -16.69 -7.30
C ASP A 117 23.58 -16.58 -8.73
N TYR A 118 23.59 -17.68 -9.48
CA TYR A 118 23.01 -17.74 -10.82
C TYR A 118 21.49 -17.54 -10.79
N LEU A 119 20.81 -18.20 -9.84
CA LEU A 119 19.37 -18.05 -9.62
C LEU A 119 18.99 -16.61 -9.22
N ALA A 120 19.78 -15.98 -8.34
CA ALA A 120 19.55 -14.61 -7.91
C ALA A 120 19.60 -13.62 -9.08
N ARG A 121 20.55 -13.79 -10.01
CA ARG A 121 20.66 -12.95 -11.22
C ARG A 121 19.44 -13.09 -12.14
N LEU A 122 18.95 -14.30 -12.36
CA LEU A 122 17.76 -14.54 -13.18
C LEU A 122 16.50 -13.86 -12.61
N ILE A 123 16.35 -13.89 -11.28
CA ILE A 123 15.24 -13.22 -10.59
C ILE A 123 15.37 -11.70 -10.71
N GLU A 124 16.58 -11.16 -10.51
CA GLU A 124 16.84 -9.72 -10.59
C GLU A 124 16.63 -9.16 -12.02
N GLU A 125 17.05 -9.89 -13.05
CA GLU A 125 16.80 -9.52 -14.45
C GLU A 125 15.30 -9.50 -14.75
N ARG A 126 14.56 -10.52 -14.30
CA ARG A 126 13.11 -10.61 -14.48
C ARG A 126 12.37 -9.47 -13.77
N ASP A 127 12.74 -9.21 -12.52
CA ASP A 127 12.13 -8.14 -11.73
C ASP A 127 12.48 -6.75 -12.27
N THR A 128 13.67 -6.58 -12.87
CA THR A 128 14.06 -5.35 -13.55
C THR A 128 13.20 -5.10 -14.79
N LEU A 129 12.97 -6.13 -15.61
CA LEU A 129 12.12 -6.03 -16.80
C LEU A 129 10.68 -5.66 -16.43
N LEU A 130 10.08 -6.33 -15.44
CA LEU A 130 8.72 -6.03 -14.98
C LEU A 130 8.61 -4.65 -14.34
N ARG A 131 9.64 -4.18 -13.62
CA ARG A 131 9.66 -2.85 -12.99
C ARG A 131 9.63 -1.70 -14.00
N THR A 132 10.10 -1.92 -15.22
CA THR A 132 10.01 -0.90 -16.29
C THR A 132 8.57 -0.65 -16.74
N GLY A 133 7.65 -1.59 -16.50
CA GLY A 133 6.25 -1.50 -16.93
C GLY A 133 6.03 -1.65 -18.44
N VAL A 134 7.09 -1.94 -19.21
CA VAL A 134 7.03 -2.20 -20.65
C VAL A 134 6.79 -3.69 -20.94
N TYR A 135 7.27 -4.55 -20.05
CA TYR A 135 7.16 -6.00 -20.16
C TYR A 135 6.17 -6.58 -19.16
N ASN A 136 5.43 -7.62 -19.59
CA ASN A 136 4.47 -8.37 -18.80
C ASN A 136 4.87 -9.85 -18.71
N HIS A 137 4.23 -10.59 -17.79
CA HIS A 137 4.45 -12.03 -17.64
C HIS A 137 4.14 -12.87 -18.90
N GLU A 138 3.30 -12.33 -19.80
CA GLU A 138 2.96 -12.97 -21.07
C GLU A 138 4.02 -12.77 -22.17
N ASP A 139 4.99 -11.87 -21.96
CA ASP A 139 6.04 -11.62 -22.93
C ASP A 139 7.07 -12.74 -22.94
N HIS A 140 7.51 -13.12 -24.14
CA HIS A 140 8.41 -14.25 -24.36
C HIS A 140 9.69 -14.17 -23.53
N ILE A 141 10.25 -12.97 -23.35
CA ILE A 141 11.47 -12.74 -22.57
C ILE A 141 11.25 -13.03 -21.08
N VAL A 142 10.12 -12.59 -20.52
CA VAL A 142 9.80 -12.82 -19.09
C VAL A 142 9.43 -14.28 -18.85
N SER A 143 8.65 -14.87 -19.76
CA SER A 143 8.30 -16.30 -19.71
C SER A 143 9.54 -17.22 -19.78
N GLU A 144 10.56 -16.87 -20.56
CA GLU A 144 11.80 -17.65 -20.65
C GLU A 144 12.64 -17.54 -19.36
N LEU A 145 12.68 -16.35 -18.74
CA LEU A 145 13.31 -16.17 -17.43
C LEU A 145 12.60 -16.99 -16.35
N ASP A 146 11.26 -16.99 -16.33
CA ASP A 146 10.48 -17.80 -15.40
C ASP A 146 10.71 -19.30 -15.61
N ARG A 147 10.87 -19.74 -16.87
CA ARG A 147 11.24 -21.12 -17.22
C ARG A 147 12.63 -21.49 -16.67
N GLN A 148 13.62 -20.62 -16.86
CA GLN A 148 14.99 -20.84 -16.39
C GLN A 148 15.09 -20.82 -14.85
N ILE A 149 14.34 -19.95 -14.18
CA ILE A 149 14.20 -19.93 -12.72
C ILE A 149 13.62 -21.27 -12.23
N GLY A 150 12.56 -21.76 -12.87
CA GLY A 150 11.96 -23.05 -12.55
C GLY A 150 12.93 -24.23 -12.73
N GLU A 151 13.69 -24.25 -13.82
CA GLU A 151 14.71 -25.28 -14.07
C GLU A 151 15.86 -25.22 -13.05
N ALA A 152 16.33 -24.02 -12.69
CA ALA A 152 17.39 -23.83 -11.71
C ALA A 152 16.96 -24.30 -10.31
N LEU A 153 15.72 -24.01 -9.92
CA LEU A 153 15.11 -24.50 -8.67
C LEU A 153 14.96 -26.02 -8.66
N ALA A 154 14.54 -26.61 -9.78
CA ALA A 154 14.41 -28.06 -9.92
C ALA A 154 15.78 -28.76 -9.79
N LYS A 155 16.82 -28.26 -10.48
CA LYS A 155 18.20 -28.79 -10.40
C LYS A 155 18.76 -28.70 -8.97
N ARG A 156 18.49 -27.61 -8.26
CA ARG A 156 18.85 -27.43 -6.85
C ARG A 156 18.15 -28.45 -5.94
N SER A 157 16.88 -28.75 -6.18
CA SER A 157 16.13 -29.75 -5.40
C SER A 157 16.64 -31.18 -5.64
N SER A 158 17.15 -31.48 -6.84
CA SER A 158 17.75 -32.79 -7.16
C SER A 158 19.19 -32.97 -6.67
N SER A 159 19.85 -31.88 -6.25
CA SER A 159 21.24 -31.89 -5.79
C SER A 159 21.37 -31.89 -4.26
N LYS A 160 20.26 -31.91 -3.53
CA LYS A 160 20.17 -32.12 -2.08
C LYS A 160 19.87 -33.58 -1.77
#